data_AF-A0A7X2XIV0-F1
#
_entry.id   AF-A0A7X2XIV0-F1
#
_cell.length_a   1.000
_cell.length_b   1.000
_cell.length_c   1.000
_cell.angle_alpha   90.00
_cell.angle_beta   90.00
_cell.angle_gamma   90.00
#
_symmetry.space_group_name_H-M   'P 1'
#
loop_
_entity.id
_entity.type
_entity.pdbx_description
1 polymer ?
#
loop_
_entity_poly.entity_id
_entity_poly.type
_entity_poly.pdbx_seq_one_letter_code
_entity_poly.pdbx_strand_id
1 'polypeptide(L)'
;MSTIKNRLKILRTKEGITQDELAQIINKELKENEKPISKMVISNWENNKHTIKPDKAQILANHFGVSVGYLLGYEMNLKEAHEKLKEFNSTLPTVKEFDEVLFEKQEKRFKRFVQFVSDEEMKIKDRNLVLIFNLLVSSDETFGVNQIYPFLLDEKDEYHFTNQEKSE
;
A
#
# COMPACT_ATOMS: atom_id res chain seq x y z
N MET A 1 13.26 -10.31 -5.63
CA MET A 1 12.32 -10.23 -6.77
C MET A 1 11.31 -11.35 -6.62
N SER A 2 10.05 -11.04 -6.29
CA SER A 2 8.97 -12.03 -6.32
C SER A 2 8.73 -12.41 -7.79
N THR A 3 9.19 -13.59 -8.20
CA THR A 3 8.91 -14.11 -9.53
C THR A 3 7.40 -14.31 -9.61
N ILE A 4 6.68 -13.38 -10.25
CA ILE A 4 5.26 -13.56 -10.56
C ILE A 4 5.18 -14.87 -11.34
N LYS A 5 4.74 -15.95 -10.67
CA LYS A 5 4.66 -17.26 -11.29
C LYS A 5 3.58 -17.17 -12.37
N ASN A 6 4.01 -17.21 -13.62
CA ASN A 6 3.11 -17.23 -14.76
C ASN A 6 2.23 -18.50 -14.69
N ARG A 7 0.91 -18.31 -14.70
CA ARG A 7 -0.06 -19.40 -14.45
C ARG A 7 -0.15 -20.40 -15.58
N LEU A 8 0.11 -19.99 -16.82
CA LEU A 8 0.26 -20.91 -17.96
C LEU A 8 1.37 -21.93 -17.68
N LYS A 9 2.52 -21.47 -17.18
CA LYS A 9 3.63 -22.36 -16.81
C LYS A 9 3.24 -23.33 -15.70
N ILE A 10 2.56 -22.84 -14.65
CA ILE A 10 2.09 -23.68 -13.54
C ILE A 10 1.16 -24.79 -14.06
N LEU A 11 0.12 -24.41 -14.83
CA LEU A 11 -0.87 -25.32 -15.36
C LEU A 11 -0.22 -26.39 -16.24
N ARG A 12 0.65 -25.98 -17.18
CA ARG A 12 1.41 -26.90 -18.03
C ARG A 12 2.23 -27.90 -17.21
N THR A 13 2.99 -27.41 -16.23
CA THR A 13 3.83 -28.28 -15.39
C THR A 13 3.02 -29.22 -14.50
N LYS A 14 1.83 -28.80 -14.05
CA LYS A 14 0.93 -29.62 -13.24
C LYS A 14 0.35 -30.78 -14.06
N GLU A 15 0.08 -30.55 -15.34
CA GLU A 15 -0.36 -31.59 -16.28
C GLU A 15 0.80 -32.49 -16.75
N GLY A 16 2.05 -32.09 -16.51
CA GLY A 16 3.24 -32.89 -16.82
C GLY A 16 3.68 -32.82 -18.29
N ILE A 17 3.08 -31.95 -19.11
CA ILE A 17 3.38 -31.81 -20.53
C ILE A 17 4.52 -30.82 -20.78
N THR A 18 5.26 -31.00 -21.87
CA THR A 18 6.31 -30.10 -22.35
C THR A 18 5.74 -28.89 -23.07
N GLN A 19 6.56 -27.85 -23.26
CA GLN A 19 6.17 -26.67 -24.04
C GLN A 19 5.87 -27.01 -25.50
N ASP A 20 6.52 -28.06 -26.04
CA ASP A 20 6.30 -28.50 -27.42
C ASP A 20 4.95 -29.24 -27.55
N GLU A 21 4.67 -30.16 -26.63
CA GLU A 21 3.38 -30.85 -26.58
C GLU A 21 2.21 -29.88 -26.42
N LEU A 22 2.34 -28.88 -25.54
CA LEU A 22 1.32 -27.84 -25.40
C LEU A 22 1.12 -27.04 -26.70
N ALA A 23 2.20 -26.72 -27.42
CA ALA A 23 2.10 -26.05 -28.72
C ALA A 23 1.35 -26.93 -29.74
N GLN A 24 1.66 -28.23 -29.78
CA GLN A 24 0.97 -29.19 -30.66
C GLN A 24 -0.51 -29.32 -30.32
N ILE A 25 -0.88 -29.34 -29.04
CA ILE A 25 -2.29 -29.41 -28.59
C ILE A 25 -3.05 -28.18 -29.06
N ILE A 26 -2.54 -26.98 -28.80
CA ILE A 26 -3.20 -25.73 -29.19
C ILE A 26 -3.31 -25.61 -30.70
N ASN A 27 -2.28 -26.06 -31.45
CA ASN A 27 -2.29 -26.04 -32.91
C ASN A 27 -3.42 -26.84 -33.55
N LYS A 28 -3.96 -27.86 -32.86
CA LYS A 28 -5.13 -28.64 -33.34
C LYS A 28 -6.44 -27.85 -33.28
N GLU A 29 -6.50 -26.86 -32.40
CA GLU A 29 -7.67 -26.00 -32.16
C GLU A 29 -7.58 -24.67 -32.94
N LEU A 30 -6.51 -24.44 -33.69
CA LEU A 30 -6.34 -23.24 -34.51
C LEU A 30 -7.19 -23.31 -35.78
N LYS A 31 -7.59 -22.14 -36.28
CA LYS A 31 -8.26 -22.02 -37.58
C LYS A 31 -7.25 -22.22 -38.71
N GLU A 32 -7.69 -22.74 -39.86
CA GLU A 32 -6.83 -23.08 -41.02
C GLU A 32 -5.90 -21.95 -41.48
N ASN A 33 -6.28 -20.69 -41.26
CA ASN A 33 -5.55 -19.51 -41.71
C ASN A 33 -4.60 -18.92 -40.64
N GLU A 34 -4.47 -19.57 -39.48
CA GLU A 34 -3.67 -19.05 -38.38
C GLU A 34 -2.26 -19.62 -38.35
N LYS A 35 -1.30 -18.76 -37.99
CA LYS A 35 0.09 -19.17 -37.86
C LYS A 35 0.25 -20.18 -36.71
N PRO A 36 0.91 -21.33 -36.94
CA PRO A 36 1.18 -22.30 -35.88
C PRO A 36 1.97 -21.69 -34.72
N ILE A 37 1.58 -22.06 -33.51
CA ILE A 37 2.29 -21.77 -32.27
C ILE A 37 3.47 -22.74 -32.15
N SER A 38 4.66 -22.21 -31.86
CA SER A 38 5.85 -23.02 -31.61
C SER A 38 6.14 -23.11 -30.11
N LYS A 39 6.98 -24.08 -29.72
CA LYS A 39 7.58 -24.16 -28.37
C LYS A 39 8.15 -22.81 -27.89
N MET A 40 8.78 -22.06 -28.79
CA MET A 40 9.36 -20.75 -28.46
C MET A 40 8.28 -19.74 -28.08
N VAL A 41 7.13 -19.76 -28.75
CA VAL A 41 6.00 -18.89 -28.42
C VAL A 41 5.42 -19.23 -27.04
N ILE A 42 5.26 -20.52 -26.72
CA ILE A 42 4.85 -20.96 -25.39
C ILE A 42 5.85 -20.48 -24.33
N SER A 43 7.15 -20.68 -24.56
CA SER A 43 8.20 -20.21 -23.66
C SER A 43 8.15 -18.69 -23.46
N ASN A 44 7.92 -17.94 -24.53
CA ASN A 44 7.77 -16.50 -24.48
C ASN A 44 6.57 -16.07 -23.64
N TRP A 45 5.43 -16.75 -23.77
CA TRP A 45 4.24 -16.52 -22.94
C TRP A 45 4.50 -16.87 -21.47
N GLU A 46 5.12 -18.01 -21.18
CA GLU A 46 5.46 -18.44 -19.82
C GLU A 46 6.44 -17.51 -19.10
N ASN A 47 7.27 -16.79 -19.85
CA ASN A 47 8.22 -15.82 -19.33
C ASN A 47 7.72 -14.37 -19.44
N ASN A 48 6.44 -14.15 -19.78
CA ASN A 48 5.82 -12.83 -19.95
C ASN A 48 6.54 -11.93 -20.97
N LYS A 49 7.32 -12.49 -21.91
CA LYS A 49 7.99 -11.72 -22.97
C LYS A 49 7.02 -11.22 -24.02
N HIS A 50 5.91 -11.93 -24.20
CA HIS A 50 4.84 -11.59 -25.12
C HIS A 50 3.48 -11.82 -24.48
N THR A 51 2.54 -10.92 -24.74
CA THR A 51 1.15 -11.05 -24.29
C THR A 51 0.43 -12.14 -25.08
N ILE A 52 -0.38 -12.93 -24.39
CA ILE A 52 -1.26 -13.93 -25.01
C ILE A 52 -2.47 -13.18 -25.58
N LYS A 53 -2.75 -13.34 -26.87
CA LYS A 53 -3.94 -12.74 -27.49
C LYS A 53 -5.24 -13.39 -26.96
N PRO A 54 -6.37 -12.66 -26.91
CA PRO A 54 -7.61 -13.16 -26.32
C PRO A 54 -8.11 -14.50 -26.88
N ASP A 55 -8.02 -14.69 -28.19
CA ASP A 55 -8.36 -15.92 -28.91
C ASP A 55 -7.53 -17.12 -28.43
N LYS A 56 -6.22 -16.94 -28.28
CA LYS A 56 -5.31 -17.99 -27.78
C LYS A 56 -5.48 -18.22 -26.28
N ALA A 57 -5.73 -17.17 -25.52
CA ALA A 57 -6.01 -17.27 -24.10
C ALA A 57 -7.28 -18.10 -23.84
N GLN A 58 -8.31 -17.95 -24.67
CA GLN A 58 -9.52 -18.76 -24.57
C GLN A 58 -9.25 -20.24 -24.84
N ILE A 59 -8.50 -20.57 -25.89
CA ILE A 59 -8.14 -21.97 -26.21
C ILE A 59 -7.36 -22.60 -25.05
N LEU A 60 -6.35 -21.89 -24.54
CA LEU A 60 -5.55 -22.32 -23.39
C LEU A 60 -6.42 -22.52 -22.14
N ALA A 61 -7.31 -21.58 -21.84
CA ALA A 61 -8.19 -21.63 -20.68
C ALA A 61 -9.14 -22.84 -20.77
N ASN A 62 -9.71 -23.09 -21.95
CA ASN A 62 -10.56 -24.25 -22.22
C ASN A 62 -9.80 -25.56 -22.05
N HIS A 63 -8.57 -25.65 -22.58
CA HIS A 63 -7.73 -26.84 -22.46
C HIS A 63 -7.44 -27.18 -20.99
N PHE A 64 -7.08 -26.20 -20.17
CA PHE A 64 -6.77 -26.39 -18.75
C PHE A 64 -7.99 -26.41 -17.83
N GLY A 65 -9.21 -26.18 -18.36
CA GLY A 65 -10.43 -26.12 -17.57
C GLY A 65 -10.47 -24.96 -16.55
N VAL A 66 -9.86 -23.82 -16.88
CA VAL A 66 -9.83 -22.62 -16.02
C VAL A 66 -10.47 -21.43 -16.74
N SER A 67 -10.76 -20.35 -16.00
CA SER A 67 -11.17 -19.08 -16.61
C SER A 67 -9.99 -18.41 -17.33
N VAL A 68 -10.30 -17.60 -18.34
CA VAL A 68 -9.29 -16.75 -19.01
C VAL A 68 -8.66 -15.78 -18.01
N GLY A 69 -9.46 -15.21 -17.09
CA GLY A 69 -8.98 -14.33 -16.04
C GLY A 69 -7.99 -15.05 -15.11
N TYR A 70 -8.25 -16.30 -14.75
CA TYR A 70 -7.28 -17.09 -13.99
C TYR A 70 -6.01 -17.34 -14.80
N LEU A 71 -6.10 -17.83 -16.04
CA LEU A 71 -4.94 -18.10 -16.88
C LEU A 71 -4.02 -16.88 -17.03
N LEU A 72 -4.61 -15.69 -17.26
CA LEU A 72 -3.87 -14.45 -17.48
C LEU A 72 -3.41 -13.76 -16.18
N GLY A 73 -3.80 -14.26 -15.01
CA GLY A 73 -3.37 -13.69 -13.73
C GLY A 73 -4.27 -12.59 -13.16
N TYR A 74 -5.44 -12.34 -13.76
CA TYR A 74 -6.38 -11.30 -13.33
C TYR A 74 -7.31 -11.74 -12.20
N GLU A 75 -7.57 -13.04 -12.06
CA GLU A 75 -8.40 -13.56 -10.97
C GLU A 75 -7.54 -14.01 -9.82
N MET A 76 -7.78 -13.53 -8.61
CA MET A 76 -7.06 -13.99 -7.43
C MET A 76 -7.94 -14.98 -6.66
N ASN A 77 -7.38 -16.12 -6.24
CA ASN A 77 -8.13 -16.99 -5.33
C ASN A 77 -8.16 -16.37 -3.92
N LEU A 78 -9.09 -16.83 -3.07
CA LEU A 78 -9.27 -16.30 -1.72
C LEU A 78 -7.99 -16.35 -0.87
N LYS A 79 -7.16 -17.39 -1.04
CA LYS A 79 -5.91 -17.55 -0.31
C LYS A 79 -4.89 -16.50 -0.73
N GLU A 80 -4.68 -16.33 -2.03
CA GLU A 80 -3.80 -15.30 -2.60
C GLU A 80 -4.26 -13.89 -2.21
N ALA A 81 -5.58 -13.63 -2.23
CA ALA A 81 -6.14 -12.36 -1.80
C ALA A 81 -5.89 -12.12 -0.30
N HIS A 82 -6.09 -13.14 0.54
CA HIS A 82 -5.83 -13.06 1.97
C HIS A 82 -4.36 -12.82 2.30
N GLU A 83 -3.44 -13.50 1.61
CA GLU A 83 -1.99 -13.29 1.79
C GLU A 83 -1.59 -11.86 1.40
N LYS A 84 -2.07 -11.33 0.27
CA LYS A 84 -1.81 -9.94 -0.12
C LYS A 84 -2.41 -8.92 0.83
N LEU A 85 -3.63 -9.17 1.33
CA LEU A 85 -4.25 -8.31 2.33
C LEU A 85 -3.46 -8.31 3.64
N LYS A 86 -2.95 -9.46 4.06
CA LYS A 86 -2.11 -9.58 5.25
C LYS A 86 -0.79 -8.83 5.08
N GLU A 87 -0.15 -8.96 3.91
CA GLU A 87 1.07 -8.22 3.56
C GLU A 87 0.80 -6.70 3.58
N PHE A 88 -0.26 -6.25 2.91
CA PHE A 88 -0.65 -4.84 2.92
C PHE A 88 -0.94 -4.32 4.33
N ASN A 89 -1.72 -5.05 5.13
CA ASN A 89 -2.03 -4.66 6.51
C ASN A 89 -0.78 -4.59 7.38
N SER A 90 0.26 -5.39 7.10
CA SER A 90 1.55 -5.30 7.81
C SER A 90 2.34 -4.03 7.48
N THR A 91 2.01 -3.32 6.39
CA THR A 91 2.63 -2.03 6.06
C THR A 91 1.87 -0.82 6.62
N LEU A 92 0.64 -1.03 7.08
CA LEU A 92 -0.14 0.03 7.69
C LEU A 92 0.33 0.25 9.13
N PRO A 93 0.45 1.51 9.59
CA PRO A 93 0.74 1.79 10.97
C PRO A 93 -0.38 1.22 11.86
N THR A 94 0.00 0.68 13.00
CA THR A 94 -0.94 0.37 14.07
C THR A 94 -1.58 1.65 14.58
N VAL A 95 -2.73 1.54 15.27
CA VAL A 95 -3.39 2.68 15.91
C VAL A 95 -2.42 3.42 16.84
N LYS A 96 -1.60 2.68 17.59
CA LYS A 96 -0.59 3.24 18.50
C LYS A 96 0.49 4.03 17.75
N GLU A 97 1.04 3.47 16.67
CA GLU A 97 2.05 4.17 15.85
C GLU A 97 1.45 5.39 15.16
N PHE A 98 0.19 5.30 14.73
CA PHE A 98 -0.52 6.43 14.15
C PHE A 98 -0.71 7.55 15.19
N ASP A 99 -1.15 7.21 16.40
CA ASP A 99 -1.30 8.14 17.51
C ASP A 99 0.04 8.78 17.93
N GLU A 100 1.13 8.01 17.96
CA GLU A 100 2.48 8.51 18.25
C GLU A 100 2.95 9.52 17.17
N VAL A 101 2.81 9.18 15.88
CA VAL A 101 3.18 10.08 14.78
C VAL A 101 2.34 11.37 14.81
N LEU A 102 1.06 11.27 15.11
CA LEU A 102 0.17 12.42 15.26
C LEU A 102 0.57 13.29 16.46
N PHE A 103 0.84 12.66 17.61
CA PHE A 103 1.29 13.34 18.81
C PHE A 103 2.59 14.10 18.55
N GLU A 104 3.60 13.47 17.95
CA GLU A 104 4.87 14.13 17.60
C GLU A 104 4.65 15.35 16.70
N LYS A 105 3.73 15.26 15.73
CA LYS A 105 3.42 16.36 14.82
C LYS A 105 2.80 17.54 15.59
N GLN A 106 1.87 17.25 16.51
CA GLN A 106 1.22 18.27 17.33
C GLN A 106 2.19 18.86 18.36
N GLU A 107 3.05 18.06 18.97
CA GLU A 107 4.10 18.51 19.88
C GLU A 107 5.09 19.46 19.18
N LYS A 108 5.53 19.11 17.97
CA LYS A 108 6.39 19.98 17.15
C LYS A 108 5.70 21.32 16.83
N ARG A 109 4.39 21.33 16.58
CA ARG A 109 3.62 22.58 16.38
C ARG A 109 3.52 23.39 17.67
N PHE A 110 3.21 22.74 18.79
CA PHE A 110 3.11 23.40 20.08
C PHE A 110 4.43 24.07 20.48
N LYS A 111 5.56 23.37 20.33
CA LYS A 111 6.90 23.95 20.57
C LYS A 111 7.16 25.20 19.72
N ARG A 112 6.78 25.19 18.43
CA ARG A 112 6.89 26.39 17.57
C ARG A 112 5.97 27.53 18.01
N PHE A 113 4.76 27.21 18.45
CA PHE A 113 3.82 28.21 18.98
C PHE A 113 4.35 28.86 20.26
N VAL A 114 4.87 28.06 21.20
CA VAL A 114 5.51 28.55 22.42
C VAL A 114 6.74 29.41 22.09
N GLN A 115 7.58 28.96 21.14
CA GLN A 115 8.75 29.74 20.70
C GLN A 115 8.32 31.11 20.17
N PHE A 116 7.31 31.17 19.31
CA PHE A 116 6.76 32.42 18.79
C PHE A 116 6.29 33.36 19.92
N VAL A 117 5.52 32.84 20.88
CA VAL A 117 5.06 33.62 22.05
C VAL A 117 6.25 34.18 22.83
N SER A 118 7.30 33.38 23.00
CA SER A 118 8.52 33.77 23.70
C SER A 118 9.31 34.85 22.95
N ASP A 119 9.50 34.67 21.63
CA ASP A 119 10.23 35.61 20.77
C ASP A 119 9.55 36.98 20.70
N GLU A 120 8.22 37.01 20.81
CA GLU A 120 7.41 38.24 20.88
C GLU A 120 7.28 38.79 22.31
N GLU A 121 8.04 38.24 23.27
CA GLU A 121 8.07 38.63 24.69
C GLU A 121 6.68 38.63 25.37
N MET A 122 5.74 37.81 24.86
CA MET A 122 4.37 37.75 25.35
C MET A 122 4.29 37.00 26.68
N LYS A 123 3.72 37.66 27.70
CA LYS A 123 3.52 37.07 29.03
C LYS A 123 2.17 36.37 29.13
N ILE A 124 2.14 35.07 28.86
CA ILE A 124 0.94 34.23 28.88
C ILE A 124 1.13 33.07 29.86
N LYS A 125 0.12 32.77 30.69
CA LYS A 125 0.13 31.60 31.57
C LYS A 125 0.10 30.31 30.74
N ASP A 126 0.79 29.28 31.18
CA ASP A 126 0.91 28.00 30.46
C ASP A 126 -0.44 27.36 30.12
N ARG A 127 -1.38 27.39 31.07
CA ARG A 127 -2.77 26.98 30.81
C ARG A 127 -3.41 27.72 29.65
N ASN A 128 -3.19 29.03 29.56
CA ASN A 128 -3.73 29.83 28.46
C ASN A 128 -3.00 29.55 27.15
N LEU A 129 -1.70 29.22 27.17
CA LEU A 129 -0.96 28.79 25.98
C LEU A 129 -1.55 27.52 25.38
N VAL A 130 -1.81 26.51 26.22
CA VAL A 130 -2.45 25.26 25.78
C VAL A 130 -3.85 25.51 25.24
N LEU A 131 -4.67 26.33 25.92
CA LEU A 131 -6.03 26.63 25.48
C LEU A 131 -6.06 27.41 24.15
N ILE A 132 -5.21 28.42 24.00
CA ILE A 132 -5.10 29.21 22.75
C ILE A 132 -4.61 28.31 21.62
N PHE A 133 -3.58 27.49 21.86
CA PHE A 133 -3.09 26.56 20.87
C PHE A 133 -4.18 25.58 20.42
N ASN A 134 -4.92 24.99 21.36
CA ASN A 134 -6.01 24.07 21.05
C ASN A 134 -7.17 24.75 20.32
N LEU A 135 -7.47 26.01 20.63
CA LEU A 135 -8.44 26.80 19.88
C LEU A 135 -8.00 27.01 18.42
N LEU A 136 -6.73 27.37 18.20
CA LEU A 136 -6.18 27.56 16.86
C LEU A 136 -6.20 26.25 16.05
N VAL A 137 -5.77 25.14 16.68
CA VAL A 137 -5.75 23.82 16.04
C VAL A 137 -7.17 23.34 15.70
N SER A 138 -8.14 23.53 16.60
CA SER A 138 -9.54 23.12 16.35
C SER A 138 -10.27 23.99 15.33
N SER A 139 -9.72 25.17 15.01
CA SER A 139 -10.24 26.08 13.99
C SER A 139 -9.57 25.90 12.61
N ASP A 140 -8.58 25.02 12.51
CA ASP A 140 -7.80 24.78 11.29
C ASP A 140 -8.53 23.79 10.35
N GLU A 141 -9.26 24.32 9.36
CA GLU A 141 -10.01 23.52 8.38
C GLU A 141 -9.12 22.70 7.44
N THR A 142 -7.81 22.97 7.39
CA THR A 142 -6.87 22.25 6.52
C THR A 142 -6.39 20.93 7.14
N PHE A 143 -6.70 20.69 8.42
CA PHE A 143 -6.26 19.51 9.14
C PHE A 143 -7.40 18.50 9.33
N GLY A 144 -7.20 17.29 8.80
CA GLY A 144 -8.12 16.18 9.02
C GLY A 144 -8.15 15.78 10.50
N VAL A 145 -9.36 15.74 11.07
CA VAL A 145 -9.72 15.47 12.47
C VAL A 145 -9.08 16.41 13.51
N ASN A 146 -9.93 17.23 14.14
CA ASN A 146 -9.68 18.11 15.28
C ASN A 146 -9.08 17.36 16.48
N GLN A 147 -7.77 17.12 16.45
CA GLN A 147 -7.05 16.47 17.55
C GLN A 147 -6.45 17.54 18.45
N ILE A 148 -7.11 17.74 19.59
CA ILE A 148 -6.68 18.59 20.70
C ILE A 148 -5.31 18.09 21.19
N TYR A 149 -4.38 18.99 21.46
CA TYR A 149 -3.10 18.65 22.09
C TYR A 149 -3.37 18.15 23.52
N PRO A 150 -3.07 16.87 23.82
CA PRO A 150 -3.45 16.24 25.08
C PRO A 150 -2.42 16.57 26.17
N PHE A 151 -2.35 17.84 26.57
CA PHE A 151 -1.58 18.24 27.73
C PHE A 151 -2.48 18.19 28.98
N LEU A 152 -2.10 17.39 29.97
CA LEU A 152 -2.74 17.40 31.28
C LEU A 152 -2.27 18.67 32.01
N LEU A 153 -3.17 19.63 32.17
CA LEU A 153 -2.91 20.83 32.95
C LEU A 153 -2.96 20.45 34.43
N ASP A 154 -1.82 20.33 35.11
CA ASP A 154 -1.81 20.09 36.54
C ASP A 154 -1.91 21.44 37.28
N GLU A 155 -2.64 21.48 38.40
CA GLU A 155 -2.95 22.76 39.08
C GLU A 155 -1.73 23.44 39.72
N LYS A 156 -0.57 22.78 39.71
CA LYS A 156 0.69 23.21 40.34
C LYS A 156 1.78 23.65 39.36
N ASP A 157 1.44 23.89 38.10
CA ASP A 157 2.41 24.27 37.07
C ASP A 157 2.93 25.71 37.27
N GLU A 158 3.96 25.86 38.11
CA GLU A 158 4.73 27.11 38.32
C GLU A 158 5.90 27.28 37.32
N TYR A 159 6.00 26.49 36.25
CA TYR A 159 7.10 26.56 35.27
C TYR A 159 6.67 27.02 33.86
N HIS A 160 7.03 28.26 33.56
CA HIS A 160 6.86 28.97 32.29
C HIS A 160 7.43 28.21 31.08
N PHE A 161 6.57 27.83 30.12
CA PHE A 161 7.02 27.36 28.80
C PHE A 161 7.88 28.40 28.04
N THR A 162 7.81 29.67 28.42
CA THR A 162 8.55 30.78 27.83
C THR A 162 9.89 31.09 28.51
N ASN A 163 10.22 30.48 29.65
CA ASN A 163 11.47 30.76 30.40
C ASN A 163 12.57 29.70 30.21
N GLN A 164 12.53 28.93 29.13
CA GLN A 164 13.71 28.12 28.79
C GLN A 164 14.80 29.08 28.30
N GLU A 165 15.77 29.37 29.19
CA GLU A 165 17.03 29.99 28.81
C GLU A 165 17.57 29.29 27.55
N LYS A 166 17.96 30.08 26.56
CA LYS A 166 18.64 29.60 25.36
C LYS A 166 19.88 28.81 25.80
N SER A 167 19.79 27.49 25.80
CA SER A 167 20.98 26.63 25.90
C SER A 167 21.76 26.79 24.60
N GLU A 168 22.99 27.29 24.73
CA GLU A 168 24.00 27.41 23.67
C GLU A 168 24.24 26.12 22.89
#